data_AF-A0A1D2MSZ0-F1
#
_entry.id   AF-A0A1D2MSZ0-F1
#
_cell.length_a   1.000
_cell.length_b   1.000
_cell.length_c   1.000
_cell.angle_alpha   90.00
_cell.angle_beta   90.00
_cell.angle_gamma   90.00
#
_symmetry.space_group_name_H-M   'P 1'
#
loop_
_entity.id
_entity.type
_entity.pdbx_description
1 polymer ?
#
loop_
_entity_poly.entity_id
_entity_poly.type
_entity_poly.pdbx_seq_one_letter_code
_entity_poly.pdbx_strand_id
1 'polypeptide(L)'
;MSRKWDFRRSWSPHWSAVSHTLMLEIQHNWTGLLVECNPTLVPILRQRHRKAWIADVCLSPAKVPRFSNFFNDYNYTQTGRLETSLNKVKSNSSILYEVYSIPLYTLVTALGYKEIDFFALDVEGAEMEILLTIPFDLLTIKVLTVEELSTTVSETCLGKWTSF
;
A
#
# COMPACT_ATOMS: atom_id res chain seq x y z
N MET A 1 -8.89 -10.29 -18.22
CA MET A 1 -9.52 -9.65 -17.05
C MET A 1 -8.50 -8.69 -16.45
N SER A 2 -8.83 -7.42 -16.25
CA SER A 2 -7.87 -6.39 -15.82
C SER A 2 -7.57 -6.47 -14.31
N ARG A 3 -6.30 -6.26 -13.95
CA ARG A 3 -5.72 -6.46 -12.61
C ARG A 3 -5.33 -5.14 -11.98
N LYS A 4 -6.01 -4.77 -10.89
CA LYS A 4 -5.70 -3.57 -10.09
C LYS A 4 -5.17 -3.91 -8.71
N TRP A 5 -4.30 -3.06 -8.21
CA TRP A 5 -3.66 -3.21 -6.92
C TRP A 5 -3.79 -1.88 -6.16
N ASP A 6 -4.44 -1.91 -4.99
CA ASP A 6 -4.86 -0.71 -4.24
C ASP A 6 -4.34 -0.77 -2.81
N PHE A 7 -3.67 0.30 -2.39
CA PHE A 7 -2.99 0.48 -1.11
C PHE A 7 -3.34 1.89 -0.64
N ARG A 8 -3.75 2.05 0.61
CA ARG A 8 -4.62 3.18 0.96
C ARG A 8 -4.26 3.88 2.25
N ARG A 9 -4.41 5.21 2.21
CA ARG A 9 -4.80 6.09 3.32
C ARG A 9 -6.27 5.92 3.67
N SER A 10 -6.48 5.83 4.95
CA SER A 10 -7.77 5.71 5.62
C SER A 10 -8.32 7.08 6.07
N TRP A 11 -9.38 7.57 5.44
CA TRP A 11 -10.31 8.47 6.12
C TRP A 11 -11.67 8.52 5.41
N SER A 12 -12.75 8.18 6.12
CA SER A 12 -14.07 8.87 6.10
C SER A 12 -15.19 7.92 6.58
N PRO A 13 -16.14 8.39 7.43
CA PRO A 13 -17.29 7.61 7.90
C PRO A 13 -18.25 7.14 6.79
N HIS A 14 -18.21 7.76 5.60
CA HIS A 14 -18.95 7.33 4.41
C HIS A 14 -18.02 6.59 3.43
N TRP A 15 -17.79 5.31 3.72
CA TRP A 15 -16.70 4.48 3.15
C TRP A 15 -16.86 4.06 1.66
N SER A 16 -17.89 4.50 0.94
CA SER A 16 -17.98 4.29 -0.52
C SER A 16 -17.06 5.24 -1.33
N ALA A 17 -16.44 6.24 -0.71
CA ALA A 17 -15.95 7.44 -1.41
C ALA A 17 -14.43 7.57 -1.63
N VAL A 18 -13.56 6.63 -1.22
CA VAL A 18 -12.09 6.94 -1.22
C VAL A 18 -11.15 5.79 -1.62
N SER A 19 -11.63 4.67 -2.19
CA SER A 19 -10.72 3.66 -2.78
C SER A 19 -10.42 4.13 -4.20
N HIS A 20 -9.14 4.42 -4.50
CA HIS A 20 -8.69 4.88 -5.82
C HIS A 20 -9.10 3.92 -6.94
N THR A 21 -9.45 2.69 -6.58
CA THR A 21 -9.73 1.62 -7.52
C THR A 21 -11.15 1.02 -7.41
N LEU A 22 -12.01 1.50 -6.51
CA LEU A 22 -13.36 0.93 -6.33
C LEU A 22 -14.22 1.06 -7.59
N MET A 23 -14.13 2.21 -8.26
CA MET A 23 -14.90 2.44 -9.46
C MET A 23 -14.53 1.46 -10.58
N LEU A 24 -13.28 0.99 -10.62
CA LEU A 24 -12.83 -0.05 -11.55
C LEU A 24 -13.53 -1.41 -11.28
N GLU A 25 -13.84 -1.75 -10.02
CA GLU A 25 -14.60 -2.97 -9.68
C GLU A 25 -16.06 -2.88 -10.10
N ILE A 26 -16.68 -1.71 -9.85
CA ILE A 26 -18.11 -1.48 -10.06
C ILE A 26 -18.41 -1.32 -11.55
N GLN A 27 -17.71 -0.41 -12.23
CA GLN A 27 -18.04 -0.01 -13.60
C GLN A 27 -17.31 -0.84 -14.66
N HIS A 28 -16.13 -1.37 -14.34
CA HIS A 28 -15.28 -2.05 -15.32
C HIS A 28 -15.02 -3.53 -14.99
N ASN A 29 -15.61 -4.05 -13.91
CA ASN A 29 -15.45 -5.43 -13.46
C ASN A 29 -13.99 -5.87 -13.25
N TRP A 30 -13.11 -4.94 -12.89
CA TRP A 30 -11.73 -5.25 -12.55
C TRP A 30 -11.67 -6.03 -11.24
N THR A 31 -10.63 -6.85 -11.11
CA THR A 31 -10.29 -7.57 -9.89
C THR A 31 -8.81 -7.38 -9.57
N GLY A 32 -8.34 -7.89 -8.44
CA GLY A 32 -6.92 -7.88 -8.10
C GLY A 32 -6.68 -8.01 -6.60
N LEU A 33 -5.73 -7.25 -6.05
CA LEU A 33 -5.38 -7.30 -4.63
C LEU A 33 -5.56 -5.92 -3.97
N LEU A 34 -6.15 -5.93 -2.79
CA LEU A 34 -6.16 -4.81 -1.86
C LEU A 34 -5.31 -5.20 -0.66
N VAL A 35 -4.37 -4.35 -0.27
CA VAL A 35 -3.50 -4.59 0.88
C VAL A 35 -3.74 -3.49 1.90
N GLU A 36 -4.09 -3.90 3.11
CA GLU A 36 -4.39 -3.02 4.24
C GLU A 36 -3.82 -3.68 5.49
N CYS A 37 -3.16 -2.89 6.32
CA CYS A 37 -2.49 -3.40 7.51
C CYS A 37 -2.89 -2.71 8.79
N ASN A 38 -3.73 -1.69 8.73
CA ASN A 38 -4.30 -1.11 9.92
C ASN A 38 -5.26 -2.11 10.58
N PRO A 39 -4.95 -2.60 11.79
CA PRO A 39 -5.75 -3.64 12.45
C PRO A 39 -7.19 -3.19 12.75
N THR A 40 -7.44 -1.88 12.80
CA THR A 40 -8.78 -1.32 13.02
C THR A 40 -9.64 -1.29 11.75
N LEU A 41 -9.02 -1.32 10.58
CA LEU A 41 -9.72 -1.20 9.29
C LEU A 41 -9.95 -2.53 8.59
N VAL A 42 -9.01 -3.48 8.72
CA VAL A 42 -9.12 -4.77 8.02
C VAL A 42 -10.44 -5.51 8.35
N PRO A 43 -10.92 -5.57 9.60
CA PRO A 43 -12.20 -6.22 9.90
C PRO A 43 -13.38 -5.57 9.17
N ILE A 44 -13.36 -4.23 9.06
CA ILE A 44 -14.39 -3.46 8.36
C ILE A 44 -14.29 -3.72 6.86
N LEU A 45 -13.08 -3.72 6.30
CA LEU A 45 -12.82 -3.95 4.89
C LEU A 45 -13.32 -5.32 4.43
N ARG A 46 -13.08 -6.37 5.23
CA ARG A 46 -13.52 -7.74 4.93
C ARG A 46 -15.04 -7.87 4.80
N GLN A 47 -15.81 -7.03 5.49
CA GLN A 47 -17.29 -7.02 5.41
C GLN A 47 -17.82 -6.36 4.13
N ARG A 48 -16.95 -5.80 3.28
CA ARG A 48 -17.37 -5.03 2.09
C ARG A 48 -17.48 -5.85 0.82
N HIS A 49 -17.19 -7.16 0.89
CA HIS A 49 -17.33 -8.09 -0.23
C HIS A 49 -16.72 -7.55 -1.54
N ARG A 50 -15.49 -7.02 -1.46
CA ARG A 50 -14.76 -6.49 -2.62
C ARG A 50 -14.57 -7.57 -3.68
N LYS A 51 -14.51 -7.16 -4.95
CA LYS A 51 -14.10 -8.03 -6.08
C LYS A 51 -12.57 -8.12 -6.16
N ALA A 52 -11.90 -8.19 -5.02
CA ALA A 52 -10.45 -8.25 -4.92
C ALA A 52 -10.08 -9.15 -3.74
N TRP A 53 -8.91 -9.80 -3.85
CA TRP A 53 -8.24 -10.40 -2.70
C TRP A 53 -7.94 -9.30 -1.68
N ILE A 54 -7.96 -9.65 -0.40
CA ILE A 54 -7.59 -8.75 0.68
C ILE A 54 -6.39 -9.39 1.40
N ALA A 55 -5.25 -8.71 1.39
CA ALA A 55 -4.10 -9.08 2.21
C ALA A 55 -4.02 -8.17 3.44
N ASP A 56 -4.05 -8.82 4.60
CA ASP A 56 -4.00 -8.23 5.95
C ASP A 56 -2.54 -8.13 6.41
N VAL A 57 -1.77 -7.34 5.67
CA VAL A 57 -0.31 -7.16 5.81
C VAL A 57 0.05 -5.78 5.29
N CYS A 58 1.16 -5.19 5.74
CA CYS A 58 1.66 -3.97 5.10
C CYS A 58 2.49 -4.36 3.86
N LEU A 59 2.67 -3.41 2.94
CA LEU A 59 3.77 -3.53 1.97
C LEU A 59 5.10 -3.32 2.66
N SER A 60 6.06 -4.18 2.32
CA SER A 60 7.40 -4.12 2.89
C SER A 60 8.29 -3.12 2.16
N PRO A 61 8.92 -2.18 2.90
CA PRO A 61 10.05 -1.42 2.39
C PRO A 61 11.35 -2.26 2.35
N ALA A 62 11.28 -3.57 2.63
CA ALA A 62 12.39 -4.51 2.51
C ALA A 62 12.08 -5.59 1.47
N LYS A 63 13.12 -6.23 0.92
CA LYS A 63 12.98 -7.28 -0.10
C LYS A 63 12.53 -8.65 0.44
N VAL A 64 12.38 -8.77 1.77
CA VAL A 64 11.96 -10.00 2.45
C VAL A 64 10.80 -9.72 3.40
N PRO A 65 9.92 -10.70 3.65
CA PRO A 65 8.89 -10.59 4.68
C PRO A 65 9.51 -10.34 6.06
N ARG A 66 8.87 -9.47 6.85
CA ARG A 66 9.32 -9.15 8.22
C ARG A 66 8.16 -8.68 9.09
N PHE A 67 8.35 -8.75 10.40
CA PHE A 67 7.54 -7.94 11.30
C PHE A 67 7.96 -6.48 11.18
N SER A 68 6.98 -5.59 11.24
CA SER A 68 7.19 -4.15 11.23
C SER A 68 6.31 -3.50 12.27
N ASN A 69 6.82 -2.41 12.84
CA ASN A 69 6.08 -1.54 13.70
C ASN A 69 5.15 -0.67 12.84
N PHE A 70 3.87 -0.69 13.14
CA PHE A 70 2.85 0.14 12.53
C PHE A 70 2.16 0.96 13.62
N PHE A 71 1.99 2.26 13.38
CA PHE A 71 1.45 3.15 14.40
C PHE A 71 0.23 3.87 13.91
N ASN A 72 -0.78 3.91 14.79
CA ASN A 72 -1.94 4.77 14.66
C ASN A 72 -1.82 5.98 15.59
N ASP A 73 -2.43 7.09 15.19
CA ASP A 73 -2.72 8.17 16.13
C ASP A 73 -3.82 7.69 17.10
N TYR A 74 -3.65 7.95 18.41
CA TYR A 74 -4.61 7.55 19.43
C TYR A 74 -6.01 8.14 19.19
N ASN A 75 -6.09 9.38 18.69
CA ASN A 75 -7.36 10.06 18.40
C ASN A 75 -7.90 9.73 17.00
N TYR A 76 -7.04 9.23 16.10
CA TYR A 76 -7.38 8.94 14.71
C TYR A 76 -6.89 7.54 14.33
N THR A 77 -7.50 6.52 14.93
CA THR A 77 -7.14 5.12 14.69
C THR A 77 -7.40 4.64 13.28
N GLN A 78 -8.21 5.39 12.53
CA GLN A 78 -8.39 5.12 11.11
C GLN A 78 -7.06 5.28 10.40
N THR A 79 -6.23 6.28 10.69
CA THR A 79 -4.93 6.51 10.04
C THR A 79 -3.78 5.80 10.73
N GLY A 80 -2.85 5.28 9.93
CA GLY A 80 -1.58 4.79 10.43
C GLY A 80 -0.50 4.67 9.36
N ARG A 81 0.73 4.45 9.81
CA ARG A 81 1.91 4.33 8.96
C ARG A 81 2.93 3.37 9.56
N LEU A 82 3.76 2.81 8.69
CA LEU A 82 4.91 2.02 9.09
C LEU A 82 5.99 2.89 9.75
N GLU A 83 6.70 2.32 10.72
CA GLU A 83 7.99 2.89 11.13
C GLU A 83 8.99 2.77 10.00
N THR A 84 9.57 3.90 9.63
CA THR A 84 10.67 3.95 8.69
C THR A 84 11.88 4.63 9.32
N SER A 85 13.02 4.55 8.64
CA SER A 85 14.23 5.28 9.06
C SER A 85 13.99 6.79 9.15
N LEU A 86 13.08 7.32 8.34
CA LEU A 86 12.72 8.73 8.20
C LEU A 86 11.65 9.16 9.21
N ASN A 87 10.76 8.23 9.62
CA ASN A 87 9.61 8.52 10.47
C ASN A 87 9.65 7.69 11.77
N LYS A 88 10.67 7.91 12.59
CA LYS A 88 10.72 7.35 13.96
C LYS A 88 9.66 8.02 14.82
N VAL A 89 8.80 7.22 15.43
CA VAL A 89 7.72 7.73 16.28
C VAL A 89 8.31 8.37 17.54
N LYS A 90 7.99 9.65 17.75
CA LYS A 90 8.41 10.45 18.92
C LYS A 90 7.26 10.73 19.90
N SER A 91 6.06 10.23 19.66
CA SER A 91 4.84 10.67 20.36
C SER A 91 4.35 9.67 21.41
N ASN A 92 4.03 10.17 22.61
CA ASN A 92 3.35 9.42 23.67
C ASN A 92 1.86 9.11 23.33
N SER A 93 1.34 9.66 22.22
CA SER A 93 -0.07 9.55 21.82
C SER A 93 -0.28 8.62 20.61
N SER A 94 0.58 7.62 20.42
CA SER A 94 0.48 6.66 19.32
C SER A 94 0.25 5.25 19.84
N ILE A 95 -0.63 4.51 19.16
CA ILE A 95 -0.83 3.07 19.42
C ILE A 95 0.08 2.31 18.47
N LEU A 96 0.95 1.47 19.03
CA LEU A 96 1.86 0.63 18.27
C LEU A 96 1.28 -0.76 18.06
N TYR A 97 1.36 -1.25 16.84
CA TYR A 97 1.02 -2.60 16.43
C TYR A 97 2.25 -3.25 15.79
N GLU A 98 2.51 -4.50 16.14
CA GLU A 98 3.40 -5.34 15.36
C GLU A 98 2.58 -6.02 14.26
N VAL A 99 2.95 -5.77 13.00
CA VAL A 99 2.23 -6.28 11.83
C VAL A 99 3.18 -7.00 10.88
N TYR A 100 2.65 -7.96 10.12
CA TYR A 100 3.40 -8.55 9.02
C TYR A 100 3.52 -7.55 7.87
N SER A 101 4.72 -7.46 7.31
CA SER A 101 5.03 -6.62 6.17
C SER A 101 5.66 -7.47 5.08
N ILE A 102 5.08 -7.47 3.88
CA ILE A 102 5.41 -8.38 2.79
C ILE A 102 5.77 -7.59 1.52
N PRO A 103 6.86 -7.93 0.81
CA PRO A 103 7.21 -7.26 -0.45
C PRO A 103 6.10 -7.43 -1.50
N LEU A 104 5.87 -6.39 -2.31
CA LEU A 104 4.85 -6.41 -3.38
C LEU A 104 5.02 -7.63 -4.29
N TYR A 105 6.25 -7.91 -4.72
CA TYR A 105 6.56 -9.03 -5.60
C TYR A 105 6.11 -10.37 -5.03
N THR A 106 6.33 -10.61 -3.73
CA THR A 106 5.90 -11.82 -3.04
C THR A 106 4.37 -11.97 -3.06
N LEU A 107 3.63 -10.89 -2.80
CA LEU A 107 2.16 -10.92 -2.84
C LEU A 107 1.63 -11.18 -4.26
N VAL A 108 2.21 -10.53 -5.26
CA VAL A 108 1.77 -10.65 -6.66
C VAL A 108 2.02 -12.06 -7.19
N THR A 109 3.20 -12.60 -6.94
CA THR A 109 3.59 -13.95 -7.39
C THR A 109 2.83 -15.05 -6.65
N ALA A 110 2.49 -14.85 -5.36
CA ALA A 110 1.65 -15.78 -4.61
C ALA A 110 0.24 -15.95 -5.21
N LEU A 111 -0.27 -14.91 -5.89
CA LEU A 111 -1.53 -14.98 -6.65
C LEU A 111 -1.35 -15.48 -8.10
N GLY A 112 -0.14 -15.89 -8.49
CA GLY A 112 0.17 -16.39 -9.83
C GLY A 112 0.32 -15.30 -10.90
N TYR A 113 0.49 -14.04 -10.50
CA TYR A 113 0.65 -12.92 -11.42
C TYR A 113 2.12 -12.49 -11.57
N LYS A 114 2.43 -11.91 -12.73
CA LYS A 114 3.71 -11.24 -13.04
C LYS A 114 3.52 -9.86 -13.68
N GLU A 115 2.28 -9.41 -13.77
CA GLU A 115 1.95 -8.09 -14.31
C GLU A 115 0.80 -7.48 -13.53
N ILE A 116 0.86 -6.16 -13.38
CA ILE A 116 -0.14 -5.31 -12.77
C ILE A 116 -0.59 -4.29 -13.81
N ASP A 117 -1.90 -4.21 -14.10
CA ASP A 117 -2.41 -3.26 -15.07
C ASP A 117 -2.55 -1.85 -14.47
N PHE A 118 -2.90 -1.75 -13.19
CA PHE A 118 -2.95 -0.49 -12.44
C PHE A 118 -2.52 -0.70 -10.99
N PHE A 119 -1.56 0.08 -10.51
CA PHE A 119 -1.06 0.05 -9.14
C PHE A 119 -1.20 1.45 -8.51
N ALA A 120 -2.06 1.58 -7.49
CA ALA A 120 -2.17 2.78 -6.68
C ALA A 120 -1.46 2.59 -5.34
N LEU A 121 -0.32 3.26 -5.16
CA LEU A 121 0.52 3.18 -3.96
C LEU A 121 0.32 4.42 -3.09
N ASP A 122 -0.28 4.21 -1.92
CA ASP A 122 -0.48 5.22 -0.88
C ASP A 122 -0.38 4.49 0.48
N VAL A 123 0.73 4.70 1.19
CA VAL A 123 1.07 3.97 2.44
C VAL A 123 1.62 4.90 3.53
N GLU A 124 1.36 6.20 3.41
CA GLU A 124 1.70 7.23 4.39
C GLU A 124 3.20 7.35 4.74
N GLY A 125 4.06 7.37 3.71
CA GLY A 125 5.46 7.79 3.85
C GLY A 125 6.52 6.68 3.76
N ALA A 126 6.16 5.52 3.21
CA ALA A 126 7.09 4.42 2.90
C ALA A 126 7.14 4.10 1.40
N GLU A 127 6.53 4.94 0.56
CA GLU A 127 6.32 4.70 -0.87
C GLU A 127 7.66 4.49 -1.59
N MET A 128 8.60 5.40 -1.42
CA MET A 128 9.90 5.30 -2.08
C MET A 128 10.70 4.07 -1.65
N GLU A 129 10.70 3.74 -0.35
CA GLU A 129 11.39 2.54 0.14
C GLU A 129 10.76 1.25 -0.43
N ILE A 130 9.43 1.21 -0.58
CA ILE A 130 8.71 0.10 -1.23
C ILE A 130 9.06 0.03 -2.72
N LEU A 131 9.03 1.15 -3.44
CA LEU A 131 9.32 1.18 -4.88
C LEU A 131 10.72 0.64 -5.18
N LEU A 132 11.70 0.93 -4.33
CA LEU A 132 13.07 0.42 -4.44
C LEU A 132 13.19 -1.10 -4.23
N THR A 133 12.15 -1.74 -3.69
CA THR A 133 12.13 -3.20 -3.49
C THR A 133 11.59 -3.95 -4.70
N ILE A 134 10.92 -3.27 -5.63
CA ILE A 134 10.24 -3.90 -6.77
C ILE A 134 11.26 -4.40 -7.80
N PRO A 135 11.28 -5.70 -8.12
CA PRO A 135 12.10 -6.23 -9.20
C PRO A 135 11.39 -6.03 -10.55
N PHE A 136 11.58 -4.86 -11.17
CA PHE A 136 10.90 -4.52 -12.44
C PHE A 136 11.31 -5.40 -13.63
N ASP A 137 12.42 -6.14 -13.52
CA ASP A 137 12.82 -7.20 -14.44
C ASP A 137 11.94 -8.45 -14.35
N LEU A 138 11.26 -8.66 -13.21
CA LEU A 138 10.41 -9.82 -12.94
C LEU A 138 8.91 -9.46 -12.83
N LEU A 139 8.59 -8.18 -12.65
CA LEU A 139 7.23 -7.69 -12.44
C LEU A 139 6.96 -6.45 -13.31
N THR A 140 6.01 -6.58 -14.24
CA THR A 140 5.58 -5.46 -15.09
C THR A 140 4.45 -4.68 -14.42
N ILE A 141 4.58 -3.36 -14.30
CA ILE A 141 3.51 -2.47 -13.86
C ILE A 141 3.20 -1.50 -15.01
N LYS A 142 1.98 -1.55 -15.55
CA LYS A 142 1.61 -0.74 -16.73
C LYS A 142 1.33 0.72 -16.37
N VAL A 143 0.62 0.93 -15.26
CA VAL A 143 0.29 2.26 -14.76
C VAL A 143 0.50 2.25 -13.25
N LEU A 144 1.24 3.24 -12.76
CA LEU A 144 1.58 3.43 -11.36
C LEU A 144 1.17 4.84 -10.93
N THR A 145 0.42 4.95 -9.84
CA THR A 145 0.18 6.22 -9.15
C THR A 145 0.76 6.12 -7.75
N VAL A 146 1.47 7.17 -7.30
CA VAL A 146 2.15 7.19 -6.00
C VAL A 146 1.74 8.46 -5.25
N GLU A 147 1.26 8.32 -4.01
CA GLU A 147 1.12 9.44 -3.08
C GLU A 147 2.43 9.62 -2.31
N GLU A 148 3.16 10.69 -2.61
CA GLU A 148 4.43 10.97 -1.92
C GLU A 148 4.24 12.13 -0.93
N LEU A 149 4.47 11.85 0.35
CA LEU A 149 4.49 12.86 1.42
C LEU A 149 5.88 13.52 1.53
N SER A 150 6.34 14.21 0.48
CA SER A 150 7.61 14.95 0.54
C SER A 150 7.42 16.42 0.90
N THR A 151 8.12 16.89 1.95
CA THR A 151 8.31 18.33 2.23
C THR A 151 9.59 18.89 1.61
N THR A 152 10.39 18.04 0.95
CA THR A 152 11.59 18.43 0.20
C THR A 152 11.71 17.54 -1.04
N VAL A 153 11.50 18.14 -2.22
CA VAL A 153 11.77 17.49 -3.50
C VAL A 153 13.29 17.32 -3.60
N SER A 154 13.79 16.10 -3.38
CA SER A 154 15.18 15.80 -3.74
C SER A 154 15.23 15.43 -5.23
N GLU A 155 16.09 16.08 -6.00
CA GLU A 155 16.29 15.89 -7.45
C GLU A 155 16.66 14.44 -7.85
N THR A 156 16.93 13.59 -6.87
CA THR A 156 17.26 12.17 -7.03
C THR A 156 16.14 11.32 -7.65
N CYS A 157 14.88 11.78 -7.65
CA CYS A 157 13.75 10.96 -8.09
C CYS A 157 13.63 10.80 -9.61
N LEU A 158 14.14 11.71 -10.43
CA LEU A 158 13.99 11.65 -11.90
C LEU A 158 15.11 10.85 -12.60
N GLY A 159 16.31 10.79 -12.00
CA GLY A 159 17.50 10.24 -12.65
C GLY A 159 17.56 8.71 -12.78
N LYS A 160 16.68 7.96 -12.12
CA LYS A 160 16.69 6.48 -12.14
C LYS A 160 15.61 5.84 -13.02
N TRP A 161 14.63 6.61 -13.50
CA TRP A 161 13.49 6.08 -14.27
C TRP A 161 13.67 6.18 -15.79
N THR A 162 14.75 6.80 -16.28
CA THR A 162 15.00 6.99 -17.72
C THR A 162 15.68 5.80 -18.40
N SER A 163 15.75 4.63 -17.77
CA SER A 163 16.48 3.46 -18.28
C SER A 163 15.62 2.20 -18.50
N PHE A 164 14.30 2.35 -18.61
CA PHE A 164 13.40 1.28 -19.06
C PHE A 164 13.33 1.20 -20.59
#